data_AF-R9LIX4-F1
#
_entry.id   AF-R9LIX4-F1
#
_cell.length_a   1.000
_cell.length_b   1.000
_cell.length_c   1.000
_cell.angle_alpha   90.00
_cell.angle_beta   90.00
_cell.angle_gamma   90.00
#
_symmetry.space_group_name_H-M   'P 1'
#
loop_
_entity.id
_entity.type
_entity.pdbx_description
1 polymer ?
#
loop_
_entity_poly.entity_id
_entity_poly.type
_entity_poly.pdbx_seq_one_letter_code
_entity_poly.pdbx_strand_id
1 'polypeptide(L)'
;MATRDNAAVTSRKTFGRRSAGSAAAASPARRSAGRWKNGRANRTVAGKAALRRRHGSRRRRSGRLGRRGARAAAWRRYRQAAGYAGSGLGPGAMAGTDGAGYAGAASRLSGPGGRQGRATKALSPGPAAFSPPLLPAPGPASLDSAAPNSSGAAWSTAEAERVRAAAFEAGYREGLFEGGEAKLGRLIPRYMLLPEIRVDDVIAAGFPAVAGQLYPMLTPEEVFATAEGALRENRPLSIVRLGDGELLTLAHGTVISTEEALRWGAFLPYAGVYLPDPAAREALADAIRAADIIGVPESRHPSYQGLLFPVLRHYGIDYRSLRLTTSTVNYELNTGGYLTRLVHGRRVLLIGNQAEALAGFLGQRGVQVVGWLAPVHGVADVPRVMMRFREVPDFDLALVAAGVAAVMICTRISGELGKVALDMGHLADKLIKGEAAWPQLGEVHNSANGV
;
A
#
# COMPACT_ATOMS: atom_id res chain seq x y z
N MET A 1 -41.54 -9.29 -65.61
CA MET A 1 -42.89 -9.16 -65.02
C MET A 1 -42.71 -8.99 -63.51
N ALA A 2 -43.36 -8.06 -62.80
CA ALA A 2 -44.05 -6.83 -63.22
C ALA A 2 -44.12 -5.83 -62.02
N THR A 3 -43.98 -4.52 -62.32
CA THR A 3 -44.63 -3.33 -61.71
C THR A 3 -45.47 -3.49 -60.42
N ARG A 4 -45.51 -2.57 -59.42
CA ARG A 4 -45.28 -1.08 -59.31
C ARG A 4 -45.22 -0.70 -57.80
N ASP A 5 -45.11 0.53 -57.25
CA ASP A 5 -44.98 1.97 -57.65
C ASP A 5 -44.24 2.71 -56.48
N ASN A 6 -43.53 3.84 -56.65
CA ASN A 6 -43.92 5.27 -56.39
C ASN A 6 -44.68 5.61 -55.08
N ALA A 7 -44.48 6.73 -54.37
CA ALA A 7 -43.69 7.98 -54.54
C ALA A 7 -43.13 8.44 -53.14
N ALA A 8 -42.05 9.19 -52.92
CA ALA A 8 -41.42 10.36 -53.56
C ALA A 8 -42.02 11.75 -53.20
N VAL A 9 -41.35 12.48 -52.29
CA VAL A 9 -41.50 13.94 -52.05
C VAL A 9 -40.11 14.56 -51.85
N THR A 10 -39.87 15.75 -52.41
CA THR A 10 -38.59 16.47 -52.35
C THR A 10 -38.79 17.96 -52.07
N SER A 11 -37.85 18.60 -51.38
CA SER A 11 -37.64 20.06 -51.50
C SER A 11 -36.16 20.43 -51.48
N ARG A 12 -35.74 21.28 -52.42
CA ARG A 12 -34.41 21.91 -52.49
C ARG A 12 -34.53 23.41 -52.28
N LYS A 13 -33.51 24.03 -51.69
CA LYS A 13 -32.93 25.35 -52.03
C LYS A 13 -31.55 25.41 -51.34
N THR A 14 -30.40 25.76 -51.92
CA THR A 14 -29.97 26.63 -53.04
C THR A 14 -30.35 28.11 -52.85
N PHE A 15 -29.45 29.09 -52.94
CA PHE A 15 -28.04 29.11 -53.39
C PHE A 15 -27.34 30.37 -52.84
N GLY A 16 -26.00 30.41 -52.75
CA GLY A 16 -25.26 31.62 -52.34
C GLY A 16 -23.74 31.44 -52.42
N ARG A 17 -23.02 32.29 -53.17
CA ARG A 17 -21.59 32.12 -53.50
C ARG A 17 -20.97 33.47 -53.90
N ARG A 18 -19.63 33.59 -53.80
CA ARG A 18 -18.74 34.76 -54.11
C ARG A 18 -18.55 35.71 -52.91
N SER A 19 -17.40 36.38 -52.75
CA SER A 19 -16.11 36.33 -53.48
C SER A 19 -14.93 36.80 -52.60
N ALA A 20 -13.71 36.61 -53.08
CA ALA A 20 -12.47 36.99 -52.40
C ALA A 20 -12.22 38.52 -52.33
N GLY A 21 -11.34 38.93 -51.42
CA GLY A 21 -10.70 40.26 -51.35
C GLY A 21 -9.30 40.12 -50.73
N SER A 22 -8.33 40.93 -51.18
CA SER A 22 -6.90 40.76 -50.86
C SER A 22 -6.16 42.10 -50.67
N ALA A 23 -5.58 42.29 -49.48
CA ALA A 23 -4.45 43.17 -49.12
C ALA A 23 -4.11 42.89 -47.63
N ALA A 24 -2.89 42.83 -47.10
CA ALA A 24 -1.55 43.32 -47.47
C ALA A 24 -1.26 44.82 -47.23
N ALA A 25 -0.71 45.18 -46.06
CA ALA A 25 0.46 46.09 -45.88
C ALA A 25 0.74 46.52 -44.40
N ALA A 26 1.98 46.96 -44.17
CA ALA A 26 2.44 47.98 -43.21
C ALA A 26 2.36 47.75 -41.67
N SER A 27 3.50 47.33 -41.11
CA SER A 27 4.12 47.93 -39.90
C SER A 27 4.81 49.28 -40.27
N PRO A 28 5.39 50.13 -39.36
CA PRO A 28 5.99 49.79 -38.05
C PRO A 28 5.97 50.87 -36.91
N ALA A 29 6.73 50.57 -35.83
CA ALA A 29 7.30 51.50 -34.83
C ALA A 29 6.35 52.02 -33.71
N ARG A 30 6.81 52.46 -32.53
CA ARG A 30 8.19 52.81 -32.08
C ARG A 30 8.37 52.67 -30.55
N ARG A 31 9.59 52.29 -30.12
CA ARG A 31 10.34 52.66 -28.87
C ARG A 31 9.54 52.98 -27.58
N SER A 32 9.94 52.43 -26.42
CA SER A 32 11.15 52.92 -25.72
C SER A 32 11.80 51.87 -24.79
N ALA A 33 13.05 52.14 -24.37
CA ALA A 33 13.82 51.27 -23.48
C ALA A 33 14.33 52.04 -22.24
N GLY A 34 14.00 51.56 -21.04
CA GLY A 34 14.39 52.15 -19.76
C GLY A 34 15.80 51.78 -19.33
N ARG A 35 16.80 52.58 -19.73
CA ARG A 35 18.22 52.38 -19.38
C ARG A 35 18.59 53.10 -18.09
N TRP A 36 18.75 52.38 -16.98
CA TRP A 36 19.39 52.91 -15.77
C TRP A 36 20.88 52.52 -15.70
N LYS A 37 21.70 53.41 -15.12
CA LYS A 37 23.16 53.29 -15.04
C LYS A 37 23.63 53.46 -13.58
N ASN A 38 24.60 52.63 -13.21
CA ASN A 38 25.70 52.84 -12.26
C ASN A 38 25.58 54.05 -11.29
N GLY A 39 25.28 53.77 -10.02
CA GLY A 39 25.70 54.61 -8.88
C GLY A 39 26.81 53.91 -8.09
N ARG A 40 28.08 54.28 -8.32
CA ARG A 40 29.24 53.70 -7.60
C ARG A 40 29.91 54.78 -6.73
N ALA A 41 29.46 54.91 -5.49
CA ALA A 41 30.13 55.69 -4.46
C ALA A 41 31.03 54.78 -3.60
N ASN A 42 32.07 55.35 -2.99
CA ASN A 42 33.13 54.62 -2.28
C ASN A 42 33.47 55.37 -0.97
N ARG A 43 34.23 54.72 -0.06
CA ARG A 43 34.65 55.20 1.30
C ARG A 43 33.59 54.99 2.42
N THR A 44 33.94 54.68 3.68
CA THR A 44 35.26 54.38 4.30
C THR A 44 35.13 53.63 5.63
N VAL A 45 36.00 52.62 5.83
CA VAL A 45 36.82 52.32 7.03
C VAL A 45 36.17 52.09 8.42
N ALA A 46 36.62 50.98 9.05
CA ALA A 46 36.55 50.61 10.48
C ALA A 46 35.17 50.20 11.06
N GLY A 47 35.11 49.27 12.04
CA GLY A 47 36.21 48.64 12.78
C GLY A 47 35.89 47.27 13.41
N LYS A 48 36.90 46.72 14.09
CA LYS A 48 36.90 45.38 14.74
C LYS A 48 35.98 45.34 15.96
N ALA A 49 35.30 44.21 16.23
CA ALA A 49 35.16 43.68 17.60
C ALA A 49 34.70 42.20 17.69
N ALA A 50 35.52 41.40 18.37
CA ALA A 50 35.17 40.30 19.28
C ALA A 50 33.89 39.45 19.06
N LEU A 51 34.12 38.24 18.53
CA LEU A 51 33.36 37.03 18.85
C LEU A 51 33.15 36.87 20.37
N ARG A 52 31.92 36.63 20.86
CA ARG A 52 31.69 36.22 22.26
C ARG A 52 30.65 35.11 22.40
N ARG A 53 31.10 33.92 22.81
CA ARG A 53 30.26 32.79 23.19
C ARG A 53 29.45 33.12 24.46
N ARG A 54 28.23 32.59 24.59
CA ARG A 54 27.53 32.44 25.89
C ARG A 54 27.09 30.99 26.09
N HIS A 55 27.55 30.39 27.19
CA HIS A 55 26.97 29.14 27.72
C HIS A 55 25.76 29.46 28.59
N GLY A 56 24.79 28.54 28.61
CA GLY A 56 23.63 28.56 29.50
C GLY A 56 22.42 27.87 28.85
N SER A 57 21.69 26.97 29.52
CA SER A 57 21.90 26.39 30.85
C SER A 57 21.27 24.99 30.93
N ARG A 58 21.74 24.15 31.87
CA ARG A 58 21.07 22.86 32.19
C ARG A 58 19.74 23.13 32.91
N ARG A 59 18.64 22.54 32.44
CA ARG A 59 17.46 22.27 33.30
C ARG A 59 17.03 20.81 33.20
N ARG A 60 17.07 20.12 34.34
CA ARG A 60 16.46 18.80 34.52
C ARG A 60 14.93 18.95 34.53
N ARG A 61 14.21 18.08 33.81
CA ARG A 61 12.83 17.69 34.14
C ARG A 61 12.65 16.19 33.88
N SER A 62 12.75 15.41 34.95
CA SER A 62 12.25 14.04 35.02
C SER A 62 10.73 14.04 35.29
N GLY A 63 10.07 12.91 35.01
CA GLY A 63 8.73 12.62 35.55
C GLY A 63 7.53 12.90 34.66
N ARG A 64 7.28 12.04 33.66
CA ARG A 64 5.94 11.51 33.29
C ARG A 64 6.04 10.47 32.15
N LEU A 65 6.51 9.26 32.50
CA LEU A 65 6.38 8.07 31.63
C LEU A 65 5.71 6.93 32.40
N GLY A 66 4.40 6.83 32.24
CA GLY A 66 3.54 5.79 32.79
C GLY A 66 2.19 5.81 32.08
N ARG A 67 1.47 4.68 32.05
CA ARG A 67 0.15 4.50 31.40
C ARG A 67 0.08 4.55 29.85
N ARG A 68 1.20 4.49 29.11
CA ARG A 68 1.17 4.27 27.63
C ARG A 68 1.53 2.84 27.15
N GLY A 69 2.08 1.98 28.01
CA GLY A 69 2.58 0.66 27.59
C GLY A 69 1.52 -0.39 27.20
N ALA A 70 0.39 -0.44 27.91
CA ALA A 70 -0.53 -1.59 27.87
C ALA A 70 -1.27 -1.78 26.52
N ARG A 71 -1.84 -0.70 25.94
CA ARG A 71 -2.65 -0.82 24.70
C ARG A 71 -1.82 -1.19 23.47
N ALA A 72 -0.53 -0.86 23.46
CA ALA A 72 0.41 -1.26 22.41
C ALA A 72 0.85 -2.74 22.48
N ALA A 73 0.40 -3.52 23.47
CA ALA A 73 0.68 -4.96 23.55
C ALA A 73 -0.32 -5.80 22.75
N ALA A 74 -1.61 -5.43 22.76
CA ALA A 74 -2.66 -6.17 22.04
C ALA A 74 -2.44 -6.16 20.52
N TRP A 75 -2.25 -4.98 19.92
CA TRP A 75 -1.98 -4.81 18.48
C TRP A 75 -0.72 -5.54 17.99
N ARG A 76 0.28 -5.77 18.86
CA ARG A 76 1.48 -6.54 18.49
C ARG A 76 1.22 -8.05 18.38
N ARG A 77 0.24 -8.61 19.11
CA ARG A 77 -0.15 -10.02 18.98
C ARG A 77 -0.84 -10.29 17.64
N TYR A 78 -1.73 -9.40 17.21
CA TYR A 78 -2.38 -9.46 15.89
C TYR A 78 -1.35 -9.48 14.75
N ARG A 79 -0.32 -8.61 14.83
CA ARG A 79 0.79 -8.56 13.85
C ARG A 79 1.65 -9.83 13.80
N GLN A 80 1.71 -10.63 14.88
CA GLN A 80 2.42 -11.92 14.89
C GLN A 80 1.55 -13.06 14.36
N ALA A 81 0.24 -13.08 14.68
CA ALA A 81 -0.68 -14.09 14.17
C ALA A 81 -0.83 -14.01 12.63
N ALA A 82 -1.04 -12.82 12.08
CA ALA A 82 -1.16 -12.61 10.63
C ALA A 82 0.14 -12.85 9.84
N GLY A 83 1.29 -12.97 10.53
CA GLY A 83 2.61 -13.15 9.91
C GLY A 83 3.10 -14.59 9.80
N TYR A 84 2.36 -15.57 10.33
CA TYR A 84 2.84 -16.97 10.47
C TYR A 84 2.16 -17.99 9.53
N ALA A 85 1.15 -17.60 8.77
CA ALA A 85 0.46 -18.45 7.81
C ALA A 85 1.15 -18.45 6.43
N GLY A 86 2.45 -18.78 6.36
CA GLY A 86 3.21 -18.58 5.11
C GLY A 86 4.61 -19.20 4.96
N SER A 87 5.11 -20.03 5.87
CA SER A 87 6.38 -20.76 5.69
C SER A 87 6.49 -21.97 6.62
N GLY A 88 6.43 -23.19 6.07
CA GLY A 88 6.24 -24.40 6.87
C GLY A 88 6.63 -25.74 6.24
N LEU A 89 7.47 -25.75 5.20
CA LEU A 89 8.07 -26.97 4.64
C LEU A 89 9.57 -26.75 4.42
N GLY A 90 10.40 -27.31 5.30
CA GLY A 90 11.85 -27.43 5.11
C GLY A 90 12.19 -28.79 4.47
N PRO A 91 13.16 -28.88 3.55
CA PRO A 91 13.48 -30.12 2.88
C PRO A 91 14.26 -31.10 3.79
N GLY A 92 13.75 -32.33 3.92
CA GLY A 92 14.50 -33.46 4.45
C GLY A 92 15.49 -34.00 3.40
N ALA A 93 16.70 -34.36 3.81
CA ALA A 93 17.78 -34.67 2.88
C ALA A 93 17.64 -36.05 2.19
N MET A 94 17.93 -36.08 0.89
CA MET A 94 18.33 -37.29 0.17
C MET A 94 19.86 -37.43 0.27
N ALA A 95 20.33 -38.48 0.94
CA ALA A 95 21.67 -39.03 0.71
C ALA A 95 21.50 -40.25 -0.21
N GLY A 96 22.19 -40.27 -1.34
CA GLY A 96 22.00 -41.30 -2.37
C GLY A 96 23.06 -42.41 -2.36
N THR A 97 22.80 -43.45 -3.14
CA THR A 97 23.80 -44.37 -3.69
C THR A 97 23.36 -44.89 -5.06
N ASP A 98 24.31 -44.93 -5.98
CA ASP A 98 24.57 -45.91 -7.06
C ASP A 98 23.41 -46.70 -7.71
N GLY A 99 23.38 -46.76 -9.05
CA GLY A 99 22.49 -47.69 -9.76
C GLY A 99 22.44 -47.51 -11.29
N ALA A 100 23.41 -48.10 -12.00
CA ALA A 100 23.60 -47.99 -13.44
C ALA A 100 22.42 -48.45 -14.36
N GLY A 101 22.32 -47.80 -15.53
CA GLY A 101 22.22 -48.53 -16.81
C GLY A 101 20.92 -48.46 -17.62
N TYR A 102 21.10 -48.44 -18.95
CA TYR A 102 20.13 -48.71 -20.04
C TYR A 102 18.81 -47.91 -20.04
N ALA A 103 18.50 -47.04 -21.02
CA ALA A 103 18.46 -47.23 -22.49
C ALA A 103 17.47 -48.32 -22.94
N GLY A 104 16.29 -47.92 -23.45
CA GLY A 104 15.28 -48.86 -23.95
C GLY A 104 14.04 -48.19 -24.53
N ALA A 105 13.88 -48.33 -25.86
CA ALA A 105 12.79 -47.91 -26.75
C ALA A 105 11.35 -47.78 -26.20
N ALA A 106 10.56 -46.97 -26.92
CA ALA A 106 9.10 -46.94 -26.80
C ALA A 106 8.43 -48.15 -27.48
N SER A 107 7.24 -48.52 -27.01
CA SER A 107 6.21 -49.08 -27.90
C SER A 107 4.80 -48.72 -27.43
N ARG A 108 3.88 -48.61 -28.39
CA ARG A 108 2.43 -48.50 -28.19
C ARG A 108 1.86 -49.92 -28.24
N LEU A 109 0.69 -50.16 -27.63
CA LEU A 109 -0.56 -50.58 -28.32
C LEU A 109 -1.65 -51.06 -27.33
N SER A 110 -2.87 -51.13 -27.89
CA SER A 110 -4.06 -51.94 -27.56
C SER A 110 -3.92 -53.05 -26.49
N GLY A 111 -4.97 -53.39 -25.74
CA GLY A 111 -6.41 -53.09 -25.92
C GLY A 111 -7.28 -53.82 -24.88
N PRO A 112 -8.61 -53.94 -25.09
CA PRO A 112 -9.55 -54.30 -24.02
C PRO A 112 -9.75 -55.82 -23.83
N GLY A 113 -10.03 -56.23 -22.59
CA GLY A 113 -10.47 -57.58 -22.24
C GLY A 113 -10.87 -57.70 -20.77
N GLY A 114 -12.17 -57.74 -20.48
CA GLY A 114 -12.68 -57.87 -19.11
C GLY A 114 -12.96 -59.32 -18.70
N ARG A 115 -12.86 -59.63 -17.40
CA ARG A 115 -13.45 -60.84 -16.81
C ARG A 115 -13.89 -60.60 -15.35
N GLN A 116 -15.01 -61.21 -14.98
CA GLN A 116 -15.56 -61.21 -13.62
C GLN A 116 -14.71 -62.12 -12.71
N GLY A 117 -14.52 -61.75 -11.43
CA GLY A 117 -13.40 -62.29 -10.65
C GLY A 117 -13.53 -62.39 -9.12
N ARG A 118 -14.73 -62.62 -8.57
CA ARG A 118 -14.99 -63.12 -7.19
C ARG A 118 -14.57 -62.22 -6.01
N ALA A 119 -15.46 -62.06 -5.03
CA ALA A 119 -15.20 -61.27 -3.83
C ALA A 119 -14.31 -62.00 -2.80
N THR A 120 -13.39 -61.27 -2.16
CA THR A 120 -12.76 -61.64 -0.88
C THR A 120 -13.02 -60.52 0.14
N LYS A 121 -13.57 -60.89 1.30
CA LYS A 121 -14.11 -59.95 2.30
C LYS A 121 -13.03 -59.49 3.27
N ALA A 122 -12.14 -58.62 2.83
CA ALA A 122 -11.11 -58.02 3.69
C ALA A 122 -11.74 -56.99 4.64
N LEU A 123 -11.58 -57.21 5.95
CA LEU A 123 -11.95 -56.25 6.99
C LEU A 123 -10.84 -55.20 7.14
N SER A 124 -11.06 -53.99 6.63
CA SER A 124 -10.22 -52.85 6.97
C SER A 124 -10.41 -52.49 8.45
N PRO A 125 -9.36 -52.38 9.27
CA PRO A 125 -9.49 -51.82 10.61
C PRO A 125 -9.89 -50.35 10.50
N GLY A 126 -10.86 -49.93 11.31
CA GLY A 126 -11.25 -48.51 11.39
C GLY A 126 -10.11 -47.64 11.94
N PRO A 127 -10.07 -46.34 11.60
CA PRO A 127 -9.04 -45.45 12.13
C PRO A 127 -9.16 -45.37 13.66
N ALA A 128 -8.09 -45.73 14.36
CA ALA A 128 -8.05 -45.65 15.82
C ALA A 128 -8.19 -44.18 16.26
N ALA A 129 -9.17 -43.90 17.12
CA ALA A 129 -9.40 -42.56 17.64
C ALA A 129 -8.22 -42.14 18.53
N PHE A 130 -7.42 -41.18 18.07
CA PHE A 130 -6.37 -40.54 18.85
C PHE A 130 -7.00 -39.65 19.93
N SER A 131 -7.33 -40.23 21.08
CA SER A 131 -7.61 -39.48 22.30
C SER A 131 -6.30 -38.89 22.83
N PRO A 132 -6.12 -37.55 22.85
CA PRO A 132 -4.96 -36.95 23.51
C PRO A 132 -5.02 -37.22 25.02
N PRO A 133 -3.87 -37.36 25.71
CA PRO A 133 -3.86 -37.61 27.14
C PRO A 133 -4.47 -36.42 27.91
N LEU A 134 -5.37 -36.70 28.85
CA LEU A 134 -5.84 -35.67 29.78
C LEU A 134 -4.67 -35.23 30.67
N LEU A 135 -4.27 -33.96 30.53
CA LEU A 135 -3.46 -33.30 31.54
C LEU A 135 -4.31 -33.11 32.81
N PRO A 136 -3.77 -33.37 34.01
CA PRO A 136 -4.50 -33.15 35.25
C PRO A 136 -4.84 -31.67 35.42
N ALA A 137 -6.05 -31.37 35.89
CA ALA A 137 -6.45 -30.00 36.18
C ALA A 137 -5.57 -29.41 37.29
N PRO A 138 -5.09 -28.16 37.16
CA PRO A 138 -4.31 -27.53 38.21
C PRO A 138 -5.20 -27.32 39.45
N GLY A 139 -4.75 -27.84 40.60
CA GLY A 139 -5.45 -27.66 41.87
C GLY A 139 -5.54 -26.18 42.29
N PRO A 140 -6.52 -25.81 43.14
CA PRO A 140 -6.68 -24.43 43.58
C PRO A 140 -5.48 -24.00 44.43
N ALA A 141 -4.67 -23.09 43.89
CA ALA A 141 -3.56 -22.49 44.63
C ALA A 141 -4.10 -21.63 45.79
N SER A 142 -3.60 -21.88 46.99
CA SER A 142 -3.94 -21.11 48.19
C SER A 142 -3.48 -19.65 48.06
N LEU A 143 -4.43 -18.71 48.12
CA LEU A 143 -4.15 -17.28 48.07
C LEU A 143 -3.72 -16.75 49.44
N ASP A 144 -2.42 -16.83 49.74
CA ASP A 144 -1.84 -16.10 50.86
C ASP A 144 -1.92 -14.58 50.61
N SER A 145 -2.44 -13.86 51.60
CA SER A 145 -2.96 -12.51 51.42
C SER A 145 -1.91 -11.40 51.57
N ALA A 146 -0.99 -11.30 50.61
CA ALA A 146 -0.09 -10.16 50.47
C ALA A 146 -0.82 -8.93 49.89
N ALA A 147 -1.39 -8.09 50.75
CA ALA A 147 -2.19 -6.94 50.34
C ALA A 147 -1.38 -5.86 49.58
N PRO A 148 -1.68 -5.57 48.30
CA PRO A 148 -1.02 -4.49 47.57
C PRO A 148 -1.68 -3.14 47.90
N ASN A 149 -0.87 -2.15 48.30
CA ASN A 149 -1.30 -0.75 48.44
C ASN A 149 -1.71 -0.17 47.08
N SER A 150 -2.95 -0.42 46.68
CA SER A 150 -3.50 0.02 45.40
C SER A 150 -4.29 1.32 45.55
N SER A 151 -3.76 2.40 44.96
CA SER A 151 -4.54 3.59 44.62
C SER A 151 -5.43 3.31 43.40
N GLY A 152 -6.23 2.24 43.51
CA GLY A 152 -7.18 1.81 42.50
C GLY A 152 -8.37 2.76 42.46
N ALA A 153 -8.46 3.56 41.39
CA ALA A 153 -9.72 4.21 41.06
C ALA A 153 -10.77 3.13 40.82
N ALA A 154 -11.77 3.07 41.70
CA ALA A 154 -12.91 2.17 41.55
C ALA A 154 -13.68 2.56 40.28
N TRP A 155 -13.72 1.65 39.31
CA TRP A 155 -14.47 1.85 38.07
C TRP A 155 -15.95 1.82 38.41
N SER A 156 -16.71 2.81 37.94
CA SER A 156 -18.17 2.79 38.12
C SER A 156 -18.79 1.59 37.38
N THR A 157 -19.87 1.03 37.91
CA THR A 157 -20.55 -0.13 37.30
C THR A 157 -20.89 0.11 35.83
N ALA A 158 -21.41 1.31 35.52
CA ALA A 158 -21.72 1.75 34.16
C ALA A 158 -20.49 1.92 33.25
N GLU A 159 -19.28 2.11 33.79
CA GLU A 159 -18.04 2.10 33.00
C GLU A 159 -17.56 0.66 32.75
N ALA A 160 -17.63 -0.22 33.76
CA ALA A 160 -17.35 -1.64 33.61
C ALA A 160 -18.34 -2.35 32.64
N GLU A 161 -19.59 -1.92 32.59
CA GLU A 161 -20.59 -2.36 31.62
C GLU A 161 -20.29 -1.87 30.21
N ARG A 162 -19.99 -0.56 30.02
CA ARG A 162 -19.59 -0.03 28.72
C ARG A 162 -18.32 -0.68 28.17
N VAL A 163 -17.34 -1.00 29.01
CA VAL A 163 -16.14 -1.76 28.62
C VAL A 163 -16.49 -3.19 28.21
N ARG A 164 -17.37 -3.89 28.96
CA ARG A 164 -17.82 -5.26 28.61
C ARG A 164 -18.63 -5.29 27.31
N ALA A 165 -19.54 -4.35 27.12
CA ALA A 165 -20.34 -4.23 25.89
C ALA A 165 -19.44 -3.95 24.67
N ALA A 166 -18.49 -3.02 24.77
CA ALA A 166 -17.54 -2.73 23.70
C ALA A 166 -16.61 -3.92 23.37
N ALA A 167 -16.22 -4.72 24.38
CA ALA A 167 -15.42 -5.93 24.18
C ALA A 167 -16.22 -7.07 23.53
N PHE A 168 -17.49 -7.27 23.93
CA PHE A 168 -18.40 -8.23 23.31
C PHE A 168 -18.67 -7.86 21.85
N GLU A 169 -19.00 -6.60 21.58
CA GLU A 169 -19.25 -6.07 20.23
C GLU A 169 -18.03 -6.23 19.30
N ALA A 170 -16.83 -5.96 19.81
CA ALA A 170 -15.59 -6.21 19.06
C ALA A 170 -15.38 -7.70 18.76
N GLY A 171 -15.59 -8.58 19.75
CA GLY A 171 -15.47 -10.03 19.57
C GLY A 171 -16.52 -10.62 18.62
N TYR A 172 -17.74 -10.06 18.60
CA TYR A 172 -18.81 -10.44 17.68
C TYR A 172 -18.46 -10.06 16.24
N ARG A 173 -17.96 -8.84 16.00
CA ARG A 173 -17.47 -8.40 14.68
C ARG A 173 -16.31 -9.26 14.17
N GLU A 174 -15.33 -9.56 15.04
CA GLU A 174 -14.21 -10.44 14.72
C GLU A 174 -14.70 -11.84 14.35
N GLY A 175 -15.65 -12.39 15.12
CA GLY A 175 -16.26 -13.70 14.87
C GLY A 175 -17.05 -13.78 13.56
N LEU A 176 -17.75 -12.71 13.17
CA LEU A 176 -18.40 -12.61 11.85
C LEU A 176 -17.37 -12.52 10.72
N PHE A 177 -16.29 -11.73 10.90
CA PHE A 177 -15.23 -11.59 9.90
C PHE A 177 -14.48 -12.91 9.67
N GLU A 178 -13.91 -13.50 10.72
CA GLU A 178 -13.23 -14.81 10.64
C GLU A 178 -14.19 -15.96 10.30
N GLY A 179 -15.47 -15.82 10.68
CA GLY A 179 -16.53 -16.77 10.36
C GLY A 179 -16.92 -16.80 8.88
N GLY A 180 -16.84 -15.66 8.18
CA GLY A 180 -17.30 -15.49 6.80
C GLY A 180 -16.27 -14.85 5.87
N GLU A 181 -16.17 -13.53 5.89
CA GLU A 181 -15.39 -12.75 4.89
C GLU A 181 -13.90 -13.13 4.84
N ALA A 182 -13.27 -13.51 5.96
CA ALA A 182 -11.90 -13.98 5.99
C ALA A 182 -11.71 -15.35 5.31
N LYS A 183 -12.74 -16.22 5.34
CA LYS A 183 -12.72 -17.51 4.63
C LYS A 183 -12.90 -17.30 3.14
N LEU A 184 -13.83 -16.43 2.74
CA LEU A 184 -13.98 -16.03 1.34
C LEU A 184 -12.69 -15.41 0.79
N GLY A 185 -12.02 -14.56 1.58
CA GLY A 185 -10.71 -14.01 1.24
C GLY A 185 -9.61 -15.05 0.98
N ARG A 186 -9.70 -16.25 1.59
CA ARG A 186 -8.77 -17.38 1.35
C ARG A 186 -9.10 -18.20 0.10
N LEU A 187 -10.26 -17.98 -0.52
CA LEU A 187 -10.68 -18.61 -1.79
C LEU A 187 -10.42 -17.73 -3.02
N ILE A 188 -10.21 -16.43 -2.82
CA ILE A 188 -9.82 -15.49 -3.88
C ILE A 188 -8.33 -15.73 -4.22
N PRO A 189 -7.96 -15.92 -5.51
CA PRO A 189 -6.56 -16.05 -5.90
C PRO A 189 -5.73 -14.80 -5.57
N ARG A 190 -4.42 -14.95 -5.38
CA ARG A 190 -3.51 -13.80 -5.24
C ARG A 190 -3.61 -12.87 -6.45
N TYR A 191 -3.48 -11.57 -6.20
CA TYR A 191 -3.62 -10.52 -7.22
C TYR A 191 -4.99 -10.51 -7.93
N MET A 192 -6.02 -11.06 -7.30
CA MET A 192 -7.43 -10.89 -7.67
C MET A 192 -8.18 -10.20 -6.53
N LEU A 193 -9.20 -9.43 -6.86
CA LEU A 193 -10.22 -8.93 -5.94
C LEU A 193 -11.55 -9.59 -6.26
N LEU A 194 -12.47 -9.64 -5.28
CA LEU A 194 -13.90 -9.85 -5.54
C LEU A 194 -14.66 -8.60 -5.08
N PRO A 195 -14.74 -7.55 -5.92
CA PRO A 195 -15.31 -6.26 -5.56
C PRO A 195 -16.80 -6.36 -5.25
N GLU A 196 -17.25 -5.59 -4.26
CA GLU A 196 -18.66 -5.22 -4.01
C GLU A 196 -19.68 -6.36 -3.69
N ILE A 197 -19.29 -7.64 -3.84
CA ILE A 197 -20.05 -8.83 -3.43
C ILE A 197 -19.71 -9.16 -1.97
N ARG A 198 -20.70 -9.53 -1.15
CA ARG A 198 -20.55 -9.94 0.26
C ARG A 198 -20.45 -11.45 0.39
N VAL A 199 -19.92 -11.96 1.51
CA VAL A 199 -19.89 -13.40 1.79
C VAL A 199 -21.27 -14.05 1.77
N ASP A 200 -22.31 -13.34 2.20
CA ASP A 200 -23.69 -13.82 2.20
C ASP A 200 -24.19 -14.12 0.76
N ASP A 201 -23.85 -13.26 -0.20
CA ASP A 201 -24.18 -13.43 -1.62
C ASP A 201 -23.44 -14.64 -2.22
N VAL A 202 -22.17 -14.84 -1.84
CA VAL A 202 -21.36 -15.99 -2.28
C VAL A 202 -21.83 -17.30 -1.65
N ILE A 203 -22.36 -17.28 -0.42
CA ILE A 203 -23.00 -18.44 0.20
C ILE A 203 -24.31 -18.80 -0.54
N ALA A 204 -25.10 -17.80 -0.94
CA ALA A 204 -26.35 -18.02 -1.65
C ALA A 204 -26.17 -18.51 -3.11
N ALA A 205 -25.20 -17.97 -3.84
CA ALA A 205 -24.96 -18.28 -5.25
C ALA A 205 -23.90 -19.39 -5.49
N GLY A 206 -23.02 -19.62 -4.52
CA GLY A 206 -21.81 -20.45 -4.66
C GLY A 206 -20.66 -19.73 -5.38
N PHE A 207 -19.43 -19.98 -4.93
CA PHE A 207 -18.23 -19.34 -5.50
C PHE A 207 -18.09 -19.45 -7.04
N PRO A 208 -18.38 -20.59 -7.70
CA PRO A 208 -18.31 -20.69 -9.15
C PRO A 208 -19.22 -19.72 -9.91
N ALA A 209 -20.36 -19.31 -9.34
CA ALA A 209 -21.28 -18.37 -9.96
C ALA A 209 -20.78 -16.91 -9.89
N VAL A 210 -19.91 -16.58 -8.93
CA VAL A 210 -19.31 -15.25 -8.78
C VAL A 210 -17.87 -15.16 -9.30
N ALA A 211 -17.23 -16.28 -9.64
CA ALA A 211 -15.84 -16.30 -10.10
C ALA A 211 -15.57 -15.43 -11.35
N GLY A 212 -16.57 -15.28 -12.24
CA GLY A 212 -16.50 -14.38 -13.39
C GLY A 212 -16.52 -12.87 -13.05
N GLN A 213 -16.68 -12.52 -11.76
CA GLN A 213 -16.64 -11.14 -11.25
C GLN A 213 -15.32 -10.84 -10.51
N LEU A 214 -14.35 -11.76 -10.53
CA LEU A 214 -12.99 -11.51 -10.05
C LEU A 214 -12.32 -10.42 -10.89
N TYR A 215 -11.74 -9.42 -10.23
CA TYR A 215 -11.04 -8.30 -10.87
C TYR A 215 -9.52 -8.49 -10.73
N PRO A 216 -8.76 -8.58 -11.84
CA PRO A 216 -7.32 -8.79 -11.79
C PRO A 216 -6.57 -7.52 -11.35
N MET A 217 -5.44 -7.72 -10.67
CA MET A 217 -4.52 -6.68 -10.25
C MET A 217 -3.12 -6.96 -10.80
N LEU A 218 -2.34 -5.89 -11.00
CA LEU A 218 -0.95 -5.97 -11.45
C LEU A 218 -0.09 -6.70 -10.41
N THR A 219 0.69 -7.69 -10.85
CA THR A 219 1.66 -8.38 -9.99
C THR A 219 2.89 -7.49 -9.71
N PRO A 220 3.75 -7.83 -8.72
CA PRO A 220 5.01 -7.12 -8.47
C PRO A 220 5.91 -7.04 -9.71
N GLU A 221 5.90 -8.08 -10.56
CA GLU A 221 6.62 -8.15 -11.84
C GLU A 221 6.11 -7.09 -12.85
N GLU A 222 4.80 -6.92 -12.96
CA GLU A 222 4.17 -5.98 -13.90
C GLU A 222 4.30 -4.53 -13.42
N VAL A 223 4.24 -4.32 -12.09
CA VAL A 223 4.54 -3.03 -11.46
C VAL A 223 6.02 -2.67 -11.66
N PHE A 224 6.94 -3.64 -11.47
CA PHE A 224 8.37 -3.49 -11.77
C PHE A 224 8.60 -3.14 -13.25
N ALA A 225 8.01 -3.90 -14.18
CA ALA A 225 8.17 -3.68 -15.62
C ALA A 225 7.61 -2.31 -16.05
N THR A 226 6.48 -1.87 -15.46
CA THR A 226 5.96 -0.52 -15.69
C THR A 226 6.93 0.54 -15.18
N ALA A 227 7.47 0.37 -13.98
CA ALA A 227 8.38 1.32 -13.35
C ALA A 227 9.72 1.44 -14.10
N GLU A 228 10.35 0.31 -14.45
CA GLU A 228 11.60 0.31 -15.23
C GLU A 228 11.37 0.88 -16.64
N GLY A 229 10.22 0.60 -17.26
CA GLY A 229 9.82 1.21 -18.52
C GLY A 229 9.72 2.74 -18.43
N ALA A 230 9.06 3.27 -17.39
CA ALA A 230 8.96 4.70 -17.14
C ALA A 230 10.34 5.34 -16.84
N LEU A 231 11.17 4.69 -16.02
CA LEU A 231 12.54 5.12 -15.69
C LEU A 231 13.50 5.08 -16.89
N ARG A 232 13.31 4.16 -17.84
CA ARG A 232 14.08 4.12 -19.10
C ARG A 232 13.64 5.20 -20.08
N GLU A 233 12.36 5.54 -20.09
CA GLU A 233 11.76 6.48 -21.06
C GLU A 233 11.62 7.92 -20.53
N ASN A 234 12.07 8.17 -19.29
CA ASN A 234 11.90 9.44 -18.57
C ASN A 234 10.45 9.92 -18.54
N ARG A 235 9.51 8.98 -18.34
CA ARG A 235 8.09 9.28 -18.21
C ARG A 235 7.68 9.38 -16.73
N PRO A 236 6.70 10.24 -16.40
CA PRO A 236 6.08 10.25 -15.07
C PRO A 236 5.45 8.89 -14.73
N LEU A 237 5.51 8.51 -13.45
CA LEU A 237 4.77 7.37 -12.90
C LEU A 237 4.70 7.48 -11.36
N SER A 238 3.48 7.50 -10.81
CA SER A 238 3.21 7.41 -9.38
C SER A 238 2.71 6.00 -9.00
N ILE A 239 3.39 5.38 -8.04
CA ILE A 239 2.97 4.11 -7.44
C ILE A 239 2.66 4.39 -5.97
N VAL A 240 1.36 4.50 -5.68
CA VAL A 240 0.82 4.81 -4.34
C VAL A 240 0.17 3.58 -3.73
N ARG A 241 -0.10 3.59 -2.42
CA ARG A 241 -0.76 2.48 -1.72
C ARG A 241 -1.79 3.02 -0.73
N LEU A 242 -2.88 2.28 -0.55
CA LEU A 242 -3.94 2.57 0.41
C LEU A 242 -3.94 1.50 1.51
N GLY A 243 -3.59 1.89 2.73
CA GLY A 243 -3.76 1.08 3.93
C GLY A 243 -5.04 1.45 4.69
N ASP A 244 -5.13 0.96 5.93
CA ASP A 244 -6.16 1.40 6.89
C ASP A 244 -6.08 2.91 7.16
N GLY A 245 -4.87 3.48 7.24
CA GLY A 245 -4.66 4.92 7.43
C GLY A 245 -5.31 5.81 6.36
N GLU A 246 -5.04 5.51 5.09
CA GLU A 246 -5.57 6.24 3.95
C GLU A 246 -7.09 6.01 3.82
N LEU A 247 -7.56 4.77 3.99
CA LEU A 247 -8.99 4.43 3.91
C LEU A 247 -9.83 5.06 5.03
N LEU A 248 -9.32 5.11 6.26
CA LEU A 248 -9.97 5.80 7.38
C LEU A 248 -9.95 7.32 7.21
N THR A 249 -8.89 7.86 6.61
CA THR A 249 -8.85 9.28 6.22
C THR A 249 -9.93 9.59 5.19
N LEU A 250 -10.11 8.75 4.15
CA LEU A 250 -11.14 8.90 3.13
C LEU A 250 -12.57 8.72 3.64
N ALA A 251 -12.79 7.79 4.57
CA ALA A 251 -14.12 7.38 5.01
C ALA A 251 -14.76 8.28 6.08
N HIS A 252 -13.97 9.12 6.78
CA HIS A 252 -14.47 9.86 7.94
C HIS A 252 -15.43 11.00 7.56
N GLY A 253 -16.59 11.03 8.21
CA GLY A 253 -17.63 12.01 7.96
C GLY A 253 -18.32 11.87 6.60
N THR A 254 -18.14 10.72 5.91
CA THR A 254 -18.67 10.45 4.57
C THR A 254 -19.28 9.05 4.49
N VAL A 255 -18.45 8.02 4.66
CA VAL A 255 -18.82 6.60 4.63
C VAL A 255 -19.07 6.07 6.05
N ILE A 256 -18.29 6.55 7.03
CA ILE A 256 -18.45 6.27 8.45
C ILE A 256 -18.44 7.58 9.25
N SER A 257 -18.99 7.59 10.47
CA SER A 257 -18.95 8.78 11.31
C SER A 257 -17.51 9.12 11.74
N THR A 258 -17.24 10.39 12.04
CA THR A 258 -15.91 10.83 12.54
C THR A 258 -15.53 10.08 13.81
N GLU A 259 -16.50 9.74 14.66
CA GLU A 259 -16.31 8.99 15.90
C GLU A 259 -15.97 7.51 15.62
N GLU A 260 -16.52 6.89 14.58
CA GLU A 260 -16.12 5.56 14.11
C GLU A 260 -14.68 5.59 13.56
N ALA A 261 -14.38 6.57 12.70
CA ALA A 261 -13.04 6.75 12.16
C ALA A 261 -11.99 7.04 13.26
N LEU A 262 -12.35 7.76 14.32
CA LEU A 262 -11.51 7.96 15.51
C LEU A 262 -11.38 6.70 16.38
N ARG A 263 -12.42 5.85 16.47
CA ARG A 263 -12.35 4.56 17.18
C ARG A 263 -11.38 3.59 16.50
N TRP A 264 -11.48 3.45 15.18
CA TRP A 264 -10.64 2.52 14.41
C TRP A 264 -9.25 3.13 14.14
N GLY A 265 -9.20 4.41 13.77
CA GLY A 265 -8.02 5.18 13.39
C GLY A 265 -7.26 5.84 14.54
N ALA A 266 -7.21 5.22 15.72
CA ALA A 266 -6.46 5.74 16.87
C ALA A 266 -4.93 5.91 16.62
N PHE A 267 -4.43 5.38 15.49
CA PHE A 267 -3.05 5.51 15.01
C PHE A 267 -2.86 6.61 13.94
N LEU A 268 -3.93 7.23 13.41
CA LEU A 268 -3.84 8.24 12.33
C LEU A 268 -2.89 9.41 12.63
N PRO A 269 -2.76 9.92 13.88
CA PRO A 269 -1.74 10.92 14.22
C PRO A 269 -0.29 10.52 13.94
N TYR A 270 0.02 9.21 13.92
CA TYR A 270 1.32 8.67 13.51
C TYR A 270 1.44 8.50 11.98
N ALA A 271 0.32 8.25 11.29
CA ALA A 271 0.23 8.28 9.83
C ALA A 271 0.15 9.70 9.24
N GLY A 272 0.09 10.75 10.09
CA GLY A 272 0.15 12.15 9.68
C GLY A 272 -1.20 12.85 9.46
N VAL A 273 -2.28 12.35 10.07
CA VAL A 273 -3.64 12.93 9.97
C VAL A 273 -4.29 13.03 11.36
N TYR A 274 -5.01 14.12 11.63
CA TYR A 274 -5.72 14.36 12.89
C TYR A 274 -7.20 14.61 12.62
N LEU A 275 -8.05 13.61 12.84
CA LEU A 275 -9.48 13.71 12.52
C LEU A 275 -10.26 14.63 13.48
N PRO A 276 -11.29 15.36 13.01
CA PRO A 276 -11.71 15.48 11.61
C PRO A 276 -10.76 16.38 10.79
N ASP A 277 -10.45 15.93 9.57
CA ASP A 277 -9.64 16.67 8.59
C ASP A 277 -10.21 16.50 7.18
N PRO A 278 -11.32 17.19 6.84
CA PRO A 278 -11.91 17.10 5.51
C PRO A 278 -10.97 17.62 4.41
N ALA A 279 -10.03 18.53 4.74
CA ALA A 279 -9.08 19.04 3.75
C ALA A 279 -8.08 17.93 3.32
N ALA A 280 -7.55 17.17 4.28
CA ALA A 280 -6.73 15.99 3.98
C ALA A 280 -7.52 14.91 3.24
N ARG A 281 -8.81 14.75 3.55
CA ARG A 281 -9.71 13.79 2.90
C ARG A 281 -9.91 14.08 1.41
N GLU A 282 -10.31 15.30 1.07
CA GLU A 282 -10.52 15.67 -0.34
C GLU A 282 -9.20 15.65 -1.13
N ALA A 283 -8.11 16.17 -0.54
CA ALA A 283 -6.78 16.11 -1.17
C ALA A 283 -6.28 14.68 -1.42
N LEU A 284 -6.71 13.71 -0.60
CA LEU A 284 -6.39 12.29 -0.78
C LEU A 284 -7.23 11.65 -1.87
N ALA A 285 -8.52 12.00 -1.98
CA ALA A 285 -9.39 11.58 -3.06
C ALA A 285 -8.90 12.10 -4.43
N ASP A 286 -8.45 13.36 -4.49
CA ASP A 286 -7.86 13.94 -5.71
C ASP A 286 -6.49 13.32 -6.04
N ALA A 287 -5.66 13.02 -5.05
CA ALA A 287 -4.43 12.28 -5.28
C ALA A 287 -4.69 10.86 -5.83
N ILE A 288 -5.75 10.18 -5.38
CA ILE A 288 -6.15 8.86 -5.92
C ILE A 288 -6.64 8.97 -7.37
N ARG A 289 -7.39 10.01 -7.73
CA ARG A 289 -7.80 10.28 -9.13
C ARG A 289 -6.61 10.55 -10.06
N ALA A 290 -5.49 11.03 -9.52
CA ALA A 290 -4.28 11.37 -10.27
C ALA A 290 -3.16 10.31 -10.20
N ALA A 291 -3.43 9.12 -9.64
CA ALA A 291 -2.42 8.08 -9.44
C ALA A 291 -2.31 7.09 -10.61
N ASP A 292 -1.08 6.73 -10.99
CA ASP A 292 -0.81 5.90 -12.18
C ASP A 292 -0.87 4.38 -11.90
N ILE A 293 -0.58 3.97 -10.66
CA ILE A 293 -0.78 2.64 -10.07
C ILE A 293 -1.18 2.79 -8.59
N ILE A 294 -2.21 2.07 -8.14
CA ILE A 294 -2.73 2.13 -6.77
C ILE A 294 -2.71 0.73 -6.12
N GLY A 295 -1.89 0.56 -5.09
CA GLY A 295 -1.91 -0.63 -4.24
C GLY A 295 -3.10 -0.61 -3.28
N VAL A 296 -4.00 -1.59 -3.37
CA VAL A 296 -5.19 -1.74 -2.51
C VAL A 296 -5.13 -3.03 -1.68
N PRO A 297 -5.77 -3.10 -0.50
CA PRO A 297 -5.62 -4.26 0.37
C PRO A 297 -6.38 -5.49 -0.17
N GLU A 298 -5.69 -6.63 -0.29
CA GLU A 298 -6.31 -7.94 -0.60
C GLU A 298 -7.21 -8.46 0.55
N SER A 299 -7.07 -7.92 1.77
CA SER A 299 -7.87 -8.33 2.93
C SER A 299 -9.28 -7.75 2.93
N ARG A 300 -10.26 -8.63 3.13
CA ARG A 300 -11.71 -8.33 3.20
C ARG A 300 -12.18 -7.76 4.56
N HIS A 301 -11.25 -7.42 5.46
CA HIS A 301 -11.57 -6.85 6.77
C HIS A 301 -12.38 -5.53 6.63
N PRO A 302 -13.29 -5.21 7.57
CA PRO A 302 -14.10 -3.99 7.51
C PRO A 302 -13.30 -2.68 7.34
N SER A 303 -12.11 -2.56 7.94
CA SER A 303 -11.23 -1.37 7.78
C SER A 303 -10.38 -1.36 6.49
N TYR A 304 -10.50 -2.39 5.64
CA TYR A 304 -9.77 -2.54 4.39
C TYR A 304 -10.76 -2.52 3.21
N GLN A 305 -11.05 -3.64 2.53
CA GLN A 305 -12.02 -3.63 1.42
C GLN A 305 -13.42 -3.17 1.83
N GLY A 306 -13.80 -3.37 3.10
CA GLY A 306 -15.05 -2.86 3.67
C GLY A 306 -15.18 -1.34 3.71
N LEU A 307 -14.06 -0.60 3.62
CA LEU A 307 -14.05 0.85 3.36
C LEU A 307 -13.73 1.19 1.90
N LEU A 308 -12.84 0.44 1.24
CA LEU A 308 -12.34 0.73 -0.12
C LEU A 308 -13.47 1.01 -1.13
N PHE A 309 -14.36 0.03 -1.36
CA PHE A 309 -15.37 0.18 -2.40
C PHE A 309 -16.46 1.22 -2.05
N PRO A 310 -16.96 1.30 -0.79
CA PRO A 310 -17.80 2.42 -0.36
C PRO A 310 -17.16 3.81 -0.50
N VAL A 311 -15.85 3.94 -0.24
CA VAL A 311 -15.08 5.18 -0.44
C VAL A 311 -14.98 5.55 -1.91
N LEU A 312 -14.57 4.61 -2.77
CA LEU A 312 -14.45 4.85 -4.21
C LEU A 312 -15.81 5.24 -4.81
N ARG A 313 -16.88 4.55 -4.39
CA ARG A 313 -18.28 4.87 -4.76
C ARG A 313 -18.72 6.24 -4.28
N HIS A 314 -18.43 6.63 -3.04
CA HIS A 314 -18.73 7.97 -2.52
C HIS A 314 -18.06 9.07 -3.36
N TYR A 315 -16.83 8.82 -3.82
CA TYR A 315 -16.06 9.76 -4.63
C TYR A 315 -16.29 9.67 -6.15
N GLY A 316 -17.22 8.82 -6.61
CA GLY A 316 -17.52 8.63 -8.03
C GLY A 316 -16.38 8.00 -8.83
N ILE A 317 -15.46 7.29 -8.17
CA ILE A 317 -14.29 6.66 -8.78
C ILE A 317 -14.65 5.21 -9.12
N ASP A 318 -14.80 4.88 -10.41
CA ASP A 318 -14.95 3.48 -10.83
C ASP A 318 -13.61 2.75 -10.68
N TYR A 319 -13.57 1.74 -9.82
CA TYR A 319 -12.36 0.94 -9.61
C TYR A 319 -11.89 0.24 -10.90
N ARG A 320 -12.78 0.04 -11.88
CA ARG A 320 -12.47 -0.63 -13.15
C ARG A 320 -11.58 0.20 -14.08
N SER A 321 -11.52 1.53 -13.91
CA SER A 321 -10.60 2.41 -14.65
C SER A 321 -9.24 2.59 -13.96
N LEU A 322 -9.08 2.08 -12.73
CA LEU A 322 -7.84 2.19 -11.95
C LEU A 322 -6.88 1.04 -12.26
N ARG A 323 -5.58 1.34 -12.32
CA ARG A 323 -4.53 0.31 -12.40
C ARG A 323 -4.18 -0.16 -10.99
N LEU A 324 -4.90 -1.19 -10.53
CA LEU A 324 -4.76 -1.72 -9.17
C LEU A 324 -3.59 -2.70 -9.04
N THR A 325 -2.95 -2.70 -7.87
CA THR A 325 -2.02 -3.74 -7.38
C THR A 325 -2.32 -4.00 -5.89
N THR A 326 -1.55 -4.82 -5.19
CA THR A 326 -1.75 -5.05 -3.75
C THR A 326 -1.10 -3.93 -2.90
N SER A 327 -1.70 -3.54 -1.77
CA SER A 327 -1.14 -2.48 -0.90
C SER A 327 0.13 -2.89 -0.15
N THR A 328 0.54 -4.15 -0.26
CA THR A 328 1.84 -4.69 0.15
C THR A 328 2.90 -4.73 -0.96
N VAL A 329 2.61 -4.22 -2.17
CA VAL A 329 3.52 -4.28 -3.33
C VAL A 329 4.92 -3.72 -3.06
N ASN A 330 5.07 -2.75 -2.15
CA ASN A 330 6.36 -2.24 -1.70
C ASN A 330 7.23 -3.35 -1.07
N TYR A 331 6.66 -4.20 -0.21
CA TYR A 331 7.38 -5.33 0.38
C TYR A 331 7.71 -6.40 -0.66
N GLU A 332 6.82 -6.63 -1.63
CA GLU A 332 6.96 -7.70 -2.62
C GLU A 332 7.94 -7.33 -3.74
N LEU A 333 7.97 -6.07 -4.16
CA LEU A 333 9.05 -5.48 -4.95
C LEU A 333 10.40 -5.64 -4.22
N ASN A 334 10.43 -5.47 -2.90
CA ASN A 334 11.65 -5.64 -2.12
C ASN A 334 12.08 -7.11 -2.01
N THR A 335 11.18 -8.03 -1.63
CA THR A 335 11.54 -9.46 -1.45
C THR A 335 11.83 -10.17 -2.77
N GLY A 336 11.21 -9.74 -3.88
CA GLY A 336 11.57 -10.21 -5.23
C GLY A 336 12.83 -9.56 -5.82
N GLY A 337 13.53 -8.69 -5.08
CA GLY A 337 14.73 -7.97 -5.55
C GLY A 337 14.46 -6.90 -6.62
N TYR A 338 13.22 -6.74 -7.07
CA TYR A 338 12.79 -5.74 -8.03
C TYR A 338 13.09 -4.31 -7.58
N LEU A 339 12.94 -4.00 -6.28
CA LEU A 339 13.29 -2.69 -5.73
C LEU A 339 14.79 -2.42 -5.81
N THR A 340 15.65 -3.40 -5.51
CA THR A 340 17.10 -3.28 -5.69
C THR A 340 17.45 -2.99 -7.15
N ARG A 341 16.74 -3.64 -8.10
CA ARG A 341 16.92 -3.40 -9.54
C ARG A 341 16.49 -1.99 -9.96
N LEU A 342 15.34 -1.49 -9.49
CA LEU A 342 14.83 -0.14 -9.81
C LEU A 342 15.75 1.00 -9.34
N VAL A 343 16.48 0.80 -8.24
CA VAL A 343 17.42 1.83 -7.72
C VAL A 343 18.84 1.68 -8.26
N HIS A 344 19.19 0.56 -8.91
CA HIS A 344 20.56 0.30 -9.35
C HIS A 344 20.96 1.23 -10.50
N GLY A 345 22.06 1.98 -10.31
CA GLY A 345 22.54 2.96 -11.29
C GLY A 345 21.60 4.15 -11.50
N ARG A 346 20.60 4.35 -10.62
CA ARG A 346 19.65 5.47 -10.67
C ARG A 346 19.92 6.47 -9.55
N ARG A 347 19.70 7.75 -9.80
CA ARG A 347 19.76 8.82 -8.80
C ARG A 347 18.48 8.80 -7.96
N VAL A 348 18.61 8.45 -6.68
CA VAL A 348 17.47 8.27 -5.77
C VAL A 348 17.32 9.48 -4.85
N LEU A 349 16.10 10.03 -4.78
CA LEU A 349 15.68 10.99 -3.78
C LEU A 349 14.85 10.28 -2.69
N LEU A 350 15.14 10.52 -1.42
CA LEU A 350 14.41 9.90 -0.30
C LEU A 350 13.54 10.92 0.43
N ILE A 351 12.28 10.61 0.73
CA ILE A 351 11.33 11.56 1.34
C ILE A 351 10.62 10.93 2.52
N GLY A 352 10.57 11.62 3.67
CA GLY A 352 9.88 11.15 4.87
C GLY A 352 10.69 11.27 6.15
N ASN A 353 10.08 10.89 7.28
CA ASN A 353 10.66 11.10 8.62
C ASN A 353 11.92 10.26 8.91
N GLN A 354 12.18 9.21 8.14
CA GLN A 354 13.37 8.37 8.25
C GLN A 354 14.31 8.48 7.03
N ALA A 355 14.09 9.46 6.14
CA ALA A 355 14.80 9.52 4.86
C ALA A 355 16.32 9.68 4.99
N GLU A 356 16.81 10.35 6.04
CA GLU A 356 18.25 10.49 6.34
C GLU A 356 18.87 9.16 6.82
N ALA A 357 18.18 8.43 7.70
CA ALA A 357 18.61 7.11 8.15
C ALA A 357 18.56 6.08 7.01
N LEU A 358 17.55 6.17 6.14
CA LEU A 358 17.44 5.37 4.93
C LEU A 358 18.55 5.72 3.92
N ALA A 359 18.96 7.00 3.81
CA ALA A 359 20.07 7.42 2.97
C ALA A 359 21.38 6.74 3.40
N GLY A 360 21.67 6.73 4.71
CA GLY A 360 22.81 6.00 5.27
C GLY A 360 22.74 4.49 4.99
N PHE A 361 21.58 3.86 5.22
CA PHE A 361 21.37 2.42 4.99
C PHE A 361 21.55 2.02 3.51
N LEU A 362 20.98 2.78 2.57
CA LEU A 362 21.02 2.48 1.14
C LEU A 362 22.35 2.88 0.48
N GLY A 363 22.97 3.99 0.91
CA GLY A 363 24.29 4.41 0.42
C GLY A 363 25.39 3.38 0.75
N GLN A 364 25.33 2.76 1.94
CA GLN A 364 26.19 1.61 2.31
C GLN A 364 25.98 0.36 1.42
N ARG A 365 24.92 0.33 0.61
CA ARG A 365 24.53 -0.77 -0.29
C ARG A 365 24.66 -0.37 -1.78
N GLY A 366 25.43 0.68 -2.08
CA GLY A 366 25.73 1.11 -3.44
C GLY A 366 24.62 1.91 -4.14
N VAL A 367 23.55 2.29 -3.43
CA VAL A 367 22.48 3.11 -4.02
C VAL A 367 22.93 4.57 -4.10
N GLN A 368 22.79 5.19 -5.29
CA GLN A 368 23.15 6.59 -5.51
C GLN A 368 22.08 7.54 -4.95
N VAL A 369 22.02 7.67 -3.63
CA VAL A 369 21.14 8.64 -2.97
C VAL A 369 21.67 10.05 -3.19
N VAL A 370 20.96 10.87 -3.98
CA VAL A 370 21.38 12.24 -4.33
C VAL A 370 20.88 13.31 -3.34
N GLY A 371 19.96 12.96 -2.44
CA GLY A 371 19.49 13.83 -1.37
C GLY A 371 18.32 13.25 -0.60
N TRP A 372 17.85 13.99 0.40
CA TRP A 372 16.64 13.64 1.15
C TRP A 372 15.81 14.85 1.60
N LEU A 373 14.49 14.66 1.67
CA LEU A 373 13.54 15.62 2.23
C LEU A 373 12.92 15.05 3.51
N ALA A 374 13.45 15.51 4.64
CA ALA A 374 12.96 15.21 5.99
C ALA A 374 12.88 16.51 6.83
N PRO A 375 12.10 16.51 7.93
CA PRO A 375 11.00 15.58 8.22
C PRO A 375 9.76 15.86 7.34
N VAL A 376 8.73 15.02 7.46
CA VAL A 376 7.40 15.21 6.86
C VAL A 376 6.33 14.89 7.92
N HIS A 377 5.75 15.93 8.51
CA HIS A 377 4.82 15.85 9.65
C HIS A 377 3.35 15.66 9.22
N GLY A 378 3.12 14.84 8.19
CA GLY A 378 1.79 14.50 7.69
C GLY A 378 1.28 15.40 6.57
N VAL A 379 -0.04 15.39 6.35
CA VAL A 379 -0.67 15.95 5.14
C VAL A 379 -0.47 17.46 4.99
N ALA A 380 -0.55 18.22 6.09
CA ALA A 380 -0.35 19.67 6.07
C ALA A 380 1.07 20.09 5.58
N ASP A 381 2.03 19.17 5.61
CA ASP A 381 3.41 19.40 5.16
C ASP A 381 3.61 19.22 3.64
N VAL A 382 2.65 18.63 2.91
CA VAL A 382 2.80 18.33 1.47
C VAL A 382 3.15 19.57 0.63
N PRO A 383 2.51 20.75 0.80
CA PRO A 383 2.91 21.96 0.08
C PRO A 383 4.34 22.41 0.40
N ARG A 384 4.77 22.27 1.67
CA ARG A 384 6.15 22.59 2.09
C ARG A 384 7.15 21.64 1.43
N VAL A 385 6.86 20.33 1.41
CA VAL A 385 7.71 19.33 0.76
C VAL A 385 7.85 19.63 -0.73
N MET A 386 6.75 19.89 -1.44
CA MET A 386 6.78 20.18 -2.88
C MET A 386 7.54 21.48 -3.22
N MET A 387 7.49 22.52 -2.38
CA MET A 387 8.32 23.73 -2.57
C MET A 387 9.83 23.44 -2.49
N ARG A 388 10.25 22.50 -1.64
CA ARG A 388 11.67 22.18 -1.41
C ARG A 388 12.34 21.39 -2.54
N PHE A 389 11.62 20.94 -3.56
CA PHE A 389 12.24 20.32 -4.75
C PHE A 389 13.12 21.30 -5.55
N ARG A 390 13.02 22.61 -5.29
CA ARG A 390 13.96 23.62 -5.82
C ARG A 390 15.33 23.59 -5.13
N GLU A 391 15.47 22.85 -4.03
CA GLU A 391 16.68 22.74 -3.21
C GLU A 391 17.43 21.41 -3.43
N VAL A 392 16.82 20.43 -4.09
CA VAL A 392 17.39 19.08 -4.26
C VAL A 392 18.09 18.93 -5.62
N PRO A 393 19.16 18.11 -5.72
CA PRO A 393 19.73 17.72 -7.01
C PRO A 393 18.72 16.96 -7.87
N ASP A 394 18.89 17.02 -9.19
CA ASP A 394 18.07 16.25 -10.12
C ASP A 394 18.23 14.73 -9.91
N PHE A 395 17.10 14.03 -9.94
CA PHE A 395 16.95 12.62 -9.56
C PHE A 395 16.11 11.87 -10.60
N ASP A 396 16.16 10.54 -10.58
CA ASP A 396 15.42 9.68 -11.51
C ASP A 396 14.20 9.05 -10.83
N LEU A 397 14.37 8.62 -9.57
CA LEU A 397 13.37 7.92 -8.76
C LEU A 397 13.25 8.56 -7.38
N ALA A 398 12.03 8.84 -6.93
CA ALA A 398 11.72 9.22 -5.56
C ALA A 398 11.16 8.03 -4.76
N LEU A 399 11.69 7.78 -3.56
CA LEU A 399 11.15 6.80 -2.60
C LEU A 399 10.57 7.53 -1.39
N VAL A 400 9.28 7.32 -1.12
CA VAL A 400 8.49 8.16 -0.19
C VAL A 400 7.94 7.34 0.98
N ALA A 401 8.25 7.73 2.20
CA ALA A 401 7.83 7.07 3.45
C ALA A 401 7.24 8.11 4.42
N ALA A 402 6.04 8.61 4.11
CA ALA A 402 5.44 9.78 4.76
C ALA A 402 4.01 9.55 5.33
N GLY A 403 3.58 8.30 5.49
CA GLY A 403 2.19 7.97 5.87
C GLY A 403 1.20 8.43 4.80
N VAL A 404 0.05 8.97 5.19
CA VAL A 404 -1.01 9.39 4.26
C VAL A 404 -0.52 10.45 3.26
N ALA A 405 0.44 11.29 3.68
CA ALA A 405 1.07 12.29 2.83
C ALA A 405 1.88 11.67 1.66
N ALA A 406 2.28 10.39 1.75
CA ALA A 406 3.06 9.72 0.71
C ALA A 406 2.28 9.62 -0.62
N VAL A 407 0.98 9.34 -0.56
CA VAL A 407 0.09 9.27 -1.72
C VAL A 407 0.13 10.60 -2.50
N MET A 408 -0.10 11.71 -1.78
CA MET A 408 -0.13 13.07 -2.34
C MET A 408 1.25 13.53 -2.84
N ILE A 409 2.34 13.12 -2.18
CA ILE A 409 3.69 13.47 -2.60
C ILE A 409 4.05 12.71 -3.88
N CYS A 410 3.78 11.40 -3.96
CA CYS A 410 4.07 10.60 -5.16
C CYS A 410 3.32 11.09 -6.40
N THR A 411 2.02 11.39 -6.29
CA THR A 411 1.23 11.87 -7.44
C THR A 411 1.67 13.27 -7.88
N ARG A 412 2.02 14.17 -6.95
CA ARG A 412 2.55 15.49 -7.29
C ARG A 412 3.98 15.43 -7.87
N ILE A 413 4.82 14.46 -7.48
CA ILE A 413 6.11 14.22 -8.15
C ILE A 413 5.91 13.75 -9.60
N SER A 414 4.94 12.85 -9.83
CA SER A 414 4.56 12.39 -11.17
C SER A 414 4.06 13.57 -12.02
N GLY A 415 3.01 14.26 -11.57
CA GLY A 415 2.35 15.31 -12.34
C GLY A 415 3.09 16.66 -12.45
N GLU A 416 3.81 17.11 -11.43
CA GLU A 416 4.47 18.44 -11.43
C GLU A 416 5.94 18.40 -11.86
N LEU A 417 6.62 17.25 -11.69
CA LEU A 417 8.07 17.13 -11.94
C LEU A 417 8.40 16.16 -13.09
N GLY A 418 7.44 15.36 -13.57
CA GLY A 418 7.65 14.40 -14.66
C GLY A 418 8.47 13.17 -14.25
N LYS A 419 8.58 12.86 -12.96
CA LYS A 419 9.47 11.83 -12.40
C LYS A 419 8.71 10.59 -11.92
N VAL A 420 9.45 9.50 -11.67
CA VAL A 420 8.89 8.29 -11.06
C VAL A 420 8.94 8.40 -9.54
N ALA A 421 7.85 8.02 -8.85
CA ALA A 421 7.74 8.04 -7.40
C ALA A 421 7.03 6.79 -6.85
N LEU A 422 7.62 6.18 -5.81
CA LEU A 422 7.13 4.97 -5.15
C LEU A 422 6.90 5.19 -3.65
N ASP A 423 5.69 4.89 -3.19
CA ASP A 423 5.36 4.85 -1.76
C ASP A 423 5.93 3.59 -1.09
N MET A 424 6.97 3.80 -0.28
CA MET A 424 7.66 2.79 0.51
C MET A 424 6.93 2.40 1.80
N GLY A 425 6.07 3.27 2.34
CA GLY A 425 5.47 3.10 3.67
C GLY A 425 6.46 2.65 4.75
N HIS A 426 6.07 1.65 5.55
CA HIS A 426 6.91 1.05 6.59
C HIS A 426 8.04 0.13 6.07
N LEU A 427 8.23 -0.06 4.77
CA LEU A 427 9.43 -0.77 4.30
C LEU A 427 10.70 -0.01 4.70
N ALA A 428 10.68 1.32 4.62
CA ALA A 428 11.80 2.17 5.08
C ALA A 428 12.13 1.91 6.56
N ASP A 429 11.11 1.90 7.43
CA ASP A 429 11.23 1.53 8.84
C ASP A 429 11.85 0.13 9.03
N LYS A 430 11.38 -0.86 8.27
CA LYS A 430 11.82 -2.25 8.42
C LYS A 430 13.26 -2.45 7.99
N LEU A 431 13.66 -1.87 6.86
CA LEU A 431 15.02 -1.95 6.32
C LEU A 431 16.03 -1.40 7.33
N ILE A 432 15.80 -0.19 7.85
CA ILE A 432 16.68 0.47 8.83
C ILE A 432 16.85 -0.38 10.11
N LYS A 433 15.79 -1.09 10.53
CA LYS A 433 15.79 -1.91 11.76
C LYS A 433 16.28 -3.35 11.55
N GLY A 434 16.50 -3.77 10.31
CA GLY A 434 16.75 -5.19 9.99
C GLY A 434 15.51 -6.09 10.09
N GLU A 435 14.30 -5.52 10.19
CA GLU A 435 13.03 -6.26 10.11
C GLU A 435 12.68 -6.68 8.66
N ALA A 436 13.44 -6.19 7.67
CA ALA A 436 13.41 -6.64 6.28
C ALA A 436 14.83 -6.67 5.71
N ALA A 437 15.13 -7.68 4.89
CA ALA A 437 16.37 -7.75 4.14
C ALA A 437 16.34 -6.80 2.94
N TRP A 438 17.53 -6.37 2.50
CA TRP A 438 17.75 -5.71 1.22
C TRP A 438 18.53 -6.70 0.32
N PRO A 439 17.89 -7.35 -0.67
CA PRO A 439 18.56 -8.33 -1.52
C PRO A 439 19.69 -7.71 -2.33
N GLN A 440 20.82 -8.40 -2.43
CA GLN A 440 21.93 -8.03 -3.30
C GLN A 440 21.62 -8.40 -4.75
N LEU A 441 22.16 -7.64 -5.71
CA LEU A 441 21.86 -7.85 -7.13
C LEU A 441 22.24 -9.25 -7.64
N GLY A 442 23.28 -9.87 -7.08
CA GLY A 442 23.68 -11.25 -7.39
C GLY A 442 22.80 -12.35 -6.77
N GLU A 443 21.93 -12.00 -5.82
CA GLU A 443 20.96 -12.93 -5.20
C GLU A 443 19.64 -12.98 -5.99
N VAL A 444 19.41 -12.06 -6.94
CA VAL A 444 18.15 -11.92 -7.69
C VAL A 444 18.09 -12.88 -8.89
N HIS A 445 18.09 -14.19 -8.62
CA HIS A 445 17.97 -15.23 -9.64
C HIS A 445 16.75 -16.15 -9.46
N ASN A 446 15.95 -16.23 -10.52
CA ASN A 446 15.15 -17.39 -10.94
C ASN A 446 14.08 -17.96 -9.98
N SER A 447 13.21 -17.11 -9.42
CA SER A 447 11.87 -17.53 -8.97
C SER A 447 10.81 -17.51 -10.10
N ALA A 448 11.17 -17.02 -11.30
CA ALA A 448 10.24 -16.76 -12.41
C ALA A 448 9.79 -18.00 -13.24
N ASN A 449 10.23 -19.21 -12.90
CA ASN A 449 9.86 -20.47 -13.57
C ASN A 449 9.46 -21.53 -12.54
N GLY A 450 8.28 -21.37 -11.93
CA GLY A 450 7.56 -22.45 -11.26
C GLY A 450 6.50 -23.01 -12.21
N VAL A 451 6.61 -24.30 -12.53
CA VAL A 451 5.65 -25.06 -13.37
C VAL A 451 4.61 -25.74 -12.49
#